data_AF-A0AA38TK83-F1
#
_entry.id   AF-A0AA38TK83-F1
#
_cell.length_a   1.000
_cell.length_b   1.000
_cell.length_c   1.000
_cell.angle_alpha   90.00
_cell.angle_beta   90.00
_cell.angle_gamma   90.00
#
_symmetry.space_group_name_H-M   'P 1'
#
loop_
_entity.id
_entity.type
_entity.pdbx_description
1 polymer ?
#
loop_
_entity_poly.entity_id
_entity_poly.type
_entity_poly.pdbx_seq_one_letter_code
_entity_poly.pdbx_strand_id
1 'polypeptide(L)'
;MDPFETQHFSLAAFHKRLPTKSNLLRRGVNISSATCSLCNDGIESENHLFFNADSQNTCCSTFADGGGRTAVLFSNFDQLIDWCYQLDLPRHAKKGFKGVFYAYIWSLWSLRNSTIFSNSRPVRES
;
A
#
# COMPACT_ATOMS: atom_id res chain seq x y z
N MET A 1 10.72 -4.82 -11.30
CA MET A 1 10.19 -3.50 -10.89
C MET A 1 10.92 -2.45 -11.67
N ASP A 2 10.19 -1.55 -12.31
CA ASP A 2 10.82 -0.35 -12.84
C ASP A 2 11.21 0.58 -11.66
N PRO A 3 12.47 1.04 -11.58
CA PRO A 3 12.92 1.89 -10.48
C PRO A 3 12.15 3.21 -10.35
N PHE A 4 11.70 3.79 -11.46
CA PHE A 4 11.02 5.09 -11.48
C PHE A 4 9.58 4.97 -10.97
N GLU A 5 8.86 3.92 -11.38
CA GLU A 5 7.49 3.68 -10.89
C GLU A 5 7.47 3.48 -9.37
N THR A 6 8.45 2.74 -8.86
CA THR A 6 8.60 2.44 -7.43
C THR A 6 8.91 3.71 -6.63
N GLN A 7 9.72 4.62 -7.19
CA GLN A 7 10.06 5.89 -6.56
C GLN A 7 8.86 6.84 -6.48
N HIS A 8 8.10 6.98 -7.58
CA HIS A 8 6.91 7.83 -7.61
C HIS A 8 5.83 7.31 -6.66
N PHE A 9 5.59 5.99 -6.67
CA PHE A 9 4.65 5.36 -5.76
C PHE A 9 5.04 5.58 -4.30
N SER A 10 6.32 5.37 -3.96
CA SER A 10 6.82 5.58 -2.60
C SER A 10 6.56 7.01 -2.14
N LEU A 11 6.88 8.01 -2.98
CA LEU A 11 6.64 9.41 -2.66
C LEU A 11 5.14 9.69 -2.46
N ALA A 12 4.29 9.22 -3.37
CA ALA A 12 2.84 9.40 -3.25
C ALA A 12 2.30 8.73 -1.97
N ALA A 13 2.82 7.55 -1.62
CA ALA A 13 2.51 6.85 -0.39
C ALA A 13 2.89 7.70 0.83
N PHE A 14 4.15 8.15 0.97
CA PHE A 14 4.57 8.97 2.13
C PHE A 14 3.78 10.25 2.32
N HIS A 15 3.33 10.87 1.23
CA HIS A 15 2.54 12.09 1.31
C HIS A 15 1.03 11.85 1.45
N LYS A 16 0.56 10.60 1.57
CA LYS A 16 -0.87 10.23 1.53
C LYS A 16 -1.60 10.77 0.30
N ARG A 17 -0.94 10.66 -0.84
CA ARG A 17 -1.41 11.16 -2.14
C ARG A 17 -1.74 10.03 -3.09
N LEU A 18 -1.75 8.79 -2.63
CA LEU A 18 -2.15 7.65 -3.44
C LEU A 18 -3.57 7.87 -3.96
N PRO A 19 -3.88 7.47 -5.21
CA PRO A 19 -5.22 7.60 -5.77
C PRO A 19 -6.18 6.53 -5.22
N THR A 20 -6.28 6.45 -3.90
CA THR A 20 -7.34 5.72 -3.19
C THR A 20 -8.69 6.37 -3.46
N LYS A 21 -9.78 5.60 -3.42
CA LYS A 21 -11.12 6.14 -3.70
C LYS A 21 -11.49 7.33 -2.80
N SER A 22 -11.12 7.28 -1.52
CA SER A 22 -11.32 8.40 -0.60
C SER A 22 -10.54 9.67 -1.01
N ASN A 23 -9.31 9.53 -1.49
CA ASN A 23 -8.54 10.68 -2.01
C ASN A 23 -9.08 11.22 -3.33
N LEU A 24 -9.62 10.36 -4.19
CA LEU A 24 -10.28 10.77 -5.44
C LEU A 24 -11.54 11.60 -5.14
N LEU A 25 -12.40 11.12 -4.23
CA LEU A 25 -13.58 11.86 -3.77
C LEU A 25 -13.21 13.21 -3.17
N ARG A 26 -12.17 13.26 -2.33
CA ARG A 26 -11.67 14.52 -1.74
C ARG A 26 -11.21 15.53 -2.79
N ARG A 27 -10.74 15.05 -3.95
CA ARG A 27 -10.33 15.88 -5.09
C ARG A 27 -11.49 16.22 -6.04
N GLY A 28 -12.73 15.83 -5.72
CA GLY A 28 -13.91 16.09 -6.54
C GLY A 28 -14.05 15.16 -7.74
N VAL A 29 -13.31 14.05 -7.80
CA VAL A 29 -13.47 13.07 -8.87
C VAL A 29 -14.72 12.23 -8.57
N ASN A 30 -15.65 12.21 -9.53
CA ASN A 30 -16.85 11.40 -9.42
C ASN A 30 -16.51 9.91 -9.65
N ILE A 31 -16.74 9.08 -8.65
CA ILE A 31 -16.52 7.63 -8.69
C ILE A 31 -17.82 6.92 -8.30
N SER A 32 -18.11 5.79 -8.95
CA SER A 32 -19.36 5.05 -8.75
C SER A 32 -19.47 4.39 -7.37
N SER A 33 -18.34 4.06 -6.74
CA SER A 33 -18.30 3.46 -5.41
C SER A 33 -16.99 3.82 -4.70
N ALA A 34 -17.11 4.14 -3.41
CA ALA A 34 -15.98 4.38 -2.50
C ALA A 34 -15.44 3.10 -1.84
N THR A 35 -16.10 1.95 -2.06
CA THR A 35 -15.80 0.69 -1.37
C THR A 35 -14.42 0.15 -1.75
N CYS A 36 -13.69 -0.43 -0.81
CA CYS A 36 -12.38 -1.04 -1.06
C CYS A 36 -12.43 -2.07 -2.20
N SER A 37 -11.55 -1.94 -3.20
CA SER A 37 -11.52 -2.87 -4.33
C SER A 37 -10.89 -4.23 -3.99
N LEU A 38 -10.22 -4.38 -2.83
CA LEU A 38 -9.59 -5.65 -2.43
C LEU A 38 -10.52 -6.53 -1.60
N CYS A 39 -11.15 -5.98 -0.55
CA CYS A 39 -12.02 -6.74 0.35
C CYS A 39 -13.52 -6.52 0.11
N ASN A 40 -13.89 -5.57 -0.76
CA ASN A 40 -15.29 -5.16 -1.00
C ASN A 40 -16.06 -4.70 0.25
N ASP A 41 -15.33 -4.28 1.29
CA ASP A 41 -15.88 -3.73 2.53
C ASP A 41 -15.18 -2.41 2.88
N GLY A 42 -15.88 -1.53 3.60
CA GLY A 42 -15.35 -0.24 4.05
C GLY A 42 -14.94 0.74 2.93
N ILE A 43 -14.61 1.96 3.31
CA ILE A 43 -14.13 2.99 2.37
C ILE A 43 -12.64 2.76 2.05
N GLU A 44 -12.29 2.74 0.77
CA GLU A 44 -10.89 2.61 0.33
C GLU A 44 -10.08 3.85 0.73
N SER A 45 -9.19 3.66 1.70
CA SER A 45 -8.17 4.61 2.16
C SER A 45 -6.84 3.89 2.26
N GLU A 46 -5.73 4.61 2.39
CA GLU A 46 -4.41 4.02 2.57
C GLU A 46 -4.37 3.12 3.81
N ASN A 47 -5.00 3.57 4.90
CA ASN A 47 -5.15 2.75 6.11
C ASN A 47 -5.93 1.47 5.83
N HIS A 48 -7.10 1.59 5.20
CA HIS A 48 -7.91 0.41 4.94
C HIS A 48 -7.27 -0.53 3.90
N LEU A 49 -6.52 0.00 2.94
CA LEU A 49 -5.87 -0.76 1.88
C LEU A 49 -4.65 -1.54 2.40
N PHE A 50 -3.85 -0.94 3.30
CA PHE A 50 -2.60 -1.54 3.78
C PHE A 50 -2.71 -2.14 5.19
N PHE A 51 -3.75 -1.79 5.94
CA PHE A 51 -3.92 -2.18 7.34
C PHE A 51 -5.33 -2.70 7.67
N ASN A 52 -6.09 -3.22 6.71
CA ASN A 52 -7.24 -4.07 7.08
C ASN A 52 -6.75 -5.40 7.66
N ALA A 53 -7.65 -6.15 8.33
CA ALA A 53 -7.31 -7.40 9.02
C ALA A 53 -6.61 -8.42 8.11
N ASP A 54 -7.09 -8.61 6.88
CA ASP A 54 -6.50 -9.56 5.92
C ASP A 54 -5.10 -9.15 5.46
N SER A 55 -4.92 -7.85 5.24
CA SER A 55 -3.65 -7.25 4.83
C SER A 55 -2.65 -7.33 5.97
N GLN A 56 -3.07 -7.03 7.21
CA GLN A 56 -2.24 -7.14 8.40
C GLN A 56 -1.78 -8.59 8.60
N ASN A 57 -2.68 -9.57 8.53
CA ASN A 57 -2.34 -10.99 8.65
C ASN A 57 -1.30 -11.44 7.60
N THR A 58 -1.46 -10.98 6.35
CA THR A 58 -0.51 -11.25 5.25
C THR A 58 0.85 -10.59 5.48
N CYS A 59 0.84 -9.39 6.06
CA CYS A 59 2.04 -8.69 6.48
C CYS A 59 2.76 -9.47 7.58
N CYS A 60 2.04 -9.83 8.66
CA CYS A 60 2.56 -10.60 9.79
C CYS A 60 3.33 -11.85 9.32
N SER A 61 2.71 -12.66 8.45
CA SER A 61 3.30 -13.91 7.96
C SER A 61 4.55 -13.64 7.11
N THR A 62 4.49 -12.69 6.18
CA THR A 62 5.63 -12.31 5.33
C THR A 62 6.84 -11.85 6.16
N PHE A 63 6.60 -11.10 7.23
CA PHE A 63 7.67 -10.62 8.11
C PHE A 63 8.17 -11.70 9.10
N ALA A 64 7.30 -12.61 9.53
CA ALA A 64 7.66 -13.73 10.42
C ALA A 64 8.59 -14.74 9.71
N ASP A 65 8.30 -15.06 8.44
CA ASP A 65 9.10 -16.00 7.64
C ASP A 65 10.48 -15.44 7.27
N GLY A 66 10.64 -14.10 7.29
CA GLY A 66 11.89 -13.40 7.01
C GLY A 66 12.90 -13.35 8.18
N GLY A 67 12.61 -13.99 9.32
CA GLY A 67 13.54 -14.13 10.45
C GLY A 67 13.71 -12.89 11.33
N GLY A 68 12.86 -11.86 11.20
CA GLY A 68 12.94 -10.64 11.99
C GLY A 68 11.92 -10.60 13.12
N ARG A 69 12.38 -10.65 14.39
CA ARG A 69 11.57 -10.30 15.57
C ARG A 69 11.15 -8.83 15.51
N THR A 70 10.13 -8.53 14.73
CA THR A 70 9.49 -7.22 14.72
C THR A 70 8.03 -7.42 14.34
N ALA A 71 7.32 -8.11 15.24
CA ALA A 71 5.88 -7.99 15.35
C ALA A 71 5.54 -6.60 15.91
N VAL A 72 5.93 -5.55 15.18
CA VAL A 72 5.34 -4.22 15.35
C VAL A 72 4.71 -3.92 14.01
N LEU A 73 3.55 -4.54 13.79
CA LEU A 73 2.70 -4.12 12.70
C LEU A 73 2.05 -2.82 13.14
N PHE A 74 2.51 -1.74 12.52
CA PHE A 74 1.93 -0.41 12.70
C PHE A 74 0.41 -0.53 12.65
N SER A 75 -0.29 0.14 13.56
CA SER A 75 -1.77 0.04 13.61
C SER A 75 -2.42 0.86 12.49
N ASN A 76 -1.65 1.74 11.85
CA ASN A 76 -2.09 2.58 10.75
C ASN A 76 -0.89 3.09 9.95
N PHE A 77 -1.20 3.71 8.83
CA PHE A 77 -0.27 4.26 7.87
C PHE A 77 0.49 5.50 8.38
N ASP A 78 -0.06 6.23 9.36
CA ASP A 78 0.62 7.35 10.01
C ASP A 78 1.80 6.90 10.86
N GLN A 79 1.59 5.91 11.74
CA GLN A 79 2.64 5.33 12.56
C GLN A 79 3.79 4.76 11.71
N LEU A 80 3.46 4.21 10.54
CA LEU A 80 4.43 3.75 9.57
C LEU A 80 5.26 4.92 9.00
N ILE A 81 4.62 6.01 8.59
CA ILE A 81 5.30 7.19 8.05
C ILE A 81 6.22 7.78 9.12
N ASP A 82 5.70 7.97 10.34
CA ASP A 82 6.45 8.48 11.48
C ASP A 82 7.67 7.60 11.77
N TRP A 83 7.47 6.28 11.81
CA TRP A 83 8.57 5.33 11.93
C TRP A 83 9.59 5.53 10.81
N CYS A 84 9.18 5.62 9.55
CA CYS A 84 10.08 5.82 8.41
C CYS A 84 10.97 7.07 8.53
N TYR A 85 10.46 8.13 9.17
CA TYR A 85 11.22 9.34 9.51
C TYR A 85 12.13 9.13 10.73
N GLN A 86 11.67 8.41 11.75
CA GLN A 86 12.35 8.25 13.04
C GLN A 86 13.36 7.10 13.12
N LEU A 87 13.47 6.19 12.14
CA LEU A 87 14.45 5.08 12.24
C LEU A 87 15.86 5.61 12.47
N ASP A 88 16.41 5.29 13.63
CA ASP A 88 17.83 5.30 13.89
C ASP A 88 18.33 3.84 13.91
N LEU A 89 18.54 3.30 12.71
CA LEU A 89 19.07 1.95 12.51
C LEU A 89 20.32 2.00 11.62
N PRO A 90 21.26 1.05 11.79
CA PRO A 90 22.39 0.89 10.88
C PRO A 90 21.93 0.87 9.42
N ARG A 91 22.64 1.57 8.53
CA ARG A 91 22.22 1.79 7.13
C ARG A 91 21.75 0.53 6.41
N HIS A 92 22.39 -0.61 6.66
CA HIS A 92 22.04 -1.89 6.04
C HIS A 92 20.70 -2.45 6.55
N ALA A 93 20.45 -2.45 7.86
CA ALA A 93 19.20 -2.90 8.46
C ALA A 93 18.03 -1.98 8.10
N LYS A 94 18.26 -0.66 8.12
CA LYS A 94 17.30 0.36 7.68
C LYS A 94 16.90 0.15 6.21
N LYS A 95 17.85 -0.15 5.33
CA LYS A 95 17.58 -0.40 3.91
C LYS A 95 16.81 -1.71 3.70
N GLY A 96 17.17 -2.78 4.41
CA GLY A 96 16.49 -4.07 4.33
C GLY A 96 15.03 -3.99 4.75
N PHE A 97 14.75 -3.43 5.94
CA PHE A 97 13.38 -3.32 6.44
C PHE A 97 12.51 -2.42 5.58
N LYS A 98 13.03 -1.27 5.15
CA LYS A 98 12.35 -0.40 4.18
C LYS A 98 12.03 -1.17 2.89
N GLY A 99 12.97 -1.97 2.38
CA GLY A 99 12.77 -2.78 1.18
C GLY A 99 11.63 -3.78 1.30
N VAL A 100 11.58 -4.56 2.39
CA VAL A 100 10.49 -5.53 2.63
C VAL A 100 9.15 -4.81 2.75
N PHE A 101 9.13 -3.70 3.49
CA PHE A 101 7.90 -2.92 3.66
C PHE A 101 7.42 -2.31 2.33
N TYR A 102 8.31 -1.73 1.53
CA TYR A 102 7.98 -1.22 0.19
C TYR A 102 7.43 -2.33 -0.70
N ALA A 103 8.05 -3.51 -0.68
CA ALA A 103 7.58 -4.66 -1.45
C ALA A 103 6.15 -5.06 -1.03
N TYR A 104 5.84 -5.04 0.27
CA TYR A 104 4.50 -5.31 0.78
C TYR A 104 3.46 -4.28 0.27
N ILE A 105 3.67 -2.98 0.49
CA ILE A 105 2.70 -1.96 0.05
C ILE A 105 2.56 -1.90 -1.47
N TRP A 106 3.66 -2.12 -2.20
CA TRP A 106 3.63 -2.20 -3.66
C TRP A 106 2.83 -3.41 -4.14
N SER A 107 2.97 -4.56 -3.47
CA SER A 107 2.25 -5.78 -3.86
C SER A 107 0.75 -5.62 -3.69
N LEU A 108 0.30 -5.03 -2.56
CA LEU A 108 -1.11 -4.70 -2.35
C LEU A 108 -1.63 -3.67 -3.35
N TRP A 109 -0.85 -2.62 -3.61
CA TRP A 109 -1.21 -1.62 -4.62
C TRP A 109 -1.34 -2.22 -6.02
N SER A 110 -0.39 -3.07 -6.42
CA SER A 110 -0.39 -3.76 -7.70
C SER A 110 -1.58 -4.70 -7.81
N LEU A 111 -1.86 -5.49 -6.77
CA LEU A 111 -3.02 -6.35 -6.70
C LEU A 111 -4.31 -5.55 -6.84
N ARG A 112 -4.44 -4.43 -6.12
CA ARG A 112 -5.60 -3.53 -6.19
C ARG A 112 -5.80 -2.98 -7.60
N ASN A 113 -4.73 -2.52 -8.25
CA ASN A 113 -4.80 -2.04 -9.62
C ASN A 113 -5.19 -3.15 -10.59
N SER A 114 -4.62 -4.35 -10.44
CA SER A 114 -5.04 -5.51 -11.21
C SER A 114 -6.53 -5.77 -11.01
N THR A 115 -7.06 -5.82 -9.79
CA THR A 115 -8.50 -6.06 -9.56
C THR A 115 -9.40 -5.03 -10.26
N ILE A 116 -8.99 -3.76 -10.30
CA ILE A 116 -9.75 -2.70 -10.99
C ILE A 116 -9.66 -2.83 -12.50
N PHE A 117 -8.46 -3.05 -13.04
CA PHE A 117 -8.22 -3.01 -14.49
C PHE A 117 -8.36 -4.37 -15.18
N SER A 118 -8.30 -5.48 -14.44
CA SER A 118 -8.54 -6.85 -14.95
C SER A 118 -10.01 -7.09 -15.30
N ASN A 119 -10.94 -6.27 -14.79
CA ASN A 119 -12.35 -6.27 -15.22
C ASN A 119 -12.63 -5.39 -16.45
N SER A 120 -11.65 -4.63 -16.93
CA SER A 120 -11.72 -3.91 -18.20
C SER A 120 -10.88 -4.66 -19.23
N ARG A 121 -11.53 -5.52 -20.04
CA ARG A 121 -10.95 -5.90 -21.33
C ARG A 121 -10.59 -4.60 -22.06
N PRO A 122 -9.38 -4.45 -22.63
CA PRO A 122 -9.19 -3.43 -23.63
C PRO A 122 -10.10 -3.82 -24.80
N VAL A 123 -11.22 -3.13 -24.94
CA VAL A 123 -11.89 -3.06 -26.24
C VAL A 123 -10.89 -2.32 -27.12
N ARG A 124 -10.16 -3.09 -27.93
CA ARG A 124 -9.53 -2.52 -29.12
C ARG A 124 -10.69 -2.00 -29.98
N GLU A 125 -10.88 -0.70 -30.00
CA GLU A 125 -11.62 -0.07 -31.08
C GLU A 125 -10.79 -0.19 -32.36
N SER A 126 -11.39 -0.87 -33.34
CA SER A 126 -11.11 -0.95 -34.79
C SER A 126 -9.67 -1.08 -35.25
#